data_AF-A0A0M0JHL3-F1
#
_entry.id   AF-A0A0M0JHL3-F1
#
_cell.length_a   1.000
_cell.length_b   1.000
_cell.length_c   1.000
_cell.angle_alpha   90.00
_cell.angle_beta   90.00
_cell.angle_gamma   90.00
#
_symmetry.space_group_name_H-M   'P 1'
#
loop_
_entity.id
_entity.type
_entity.pdbx_description
1 polymer ?
#
loop_
_entity_poly.entity_id
_entity_poly.type
_entity_poly.pdbx_seq_one_letter_code
_entity_poly.pdbx_strand_id
1 'polypeptide(L)'
;MDKPVTLEAKVAVDKKAEKEAKKAERAAKKAGKDANPNAKKATGADAVDISDVDGSTSVPLDIVKELSEDAAGLKITKEQQRVASNRATTGVLASTAIARDIKFASFSVSLGGRSLVTDCDLELTQGCRYGLLGDNGSGKSSVLAAIAQREVPVPKHMSVFHLHEEAPPSEMSGVEAVINHVVEETARLEAMVEQIMEECGLEDERLVSINARLDELDSTGAEPRARKILAGLGFADHMVPADRPTKHMSGGWRMRVALAQALFAAPELLLLDEPTNHLDLEACVWLEEHLANYSKCLLVVSHSQDFLNAVCTHTMWLANGTIKYYGGNYAKFVATVEEEERLQLRVYEKQQADMDKLEKFVEVNRANGVANSAKSKKKVLGKLQDGAVERPVVREPSLVFSFPECSRLAPPVLPFDEVSFSYSGKPEEFLYEKLNLGVDCDSRVALVGPNGCGKSTLLADCMLITC
;
A
#
# COMPACT_ATOMS: atom_id res chain seq x y z
N MET A 1 -10.22 8.18 62.14
CA MET A 1 -10.37 9.25 61.13
C MET A 1 -9.97 8.66 59.79
N ASP A 2 -10.98 8.26 59.04
CA ASP A 2 -10.89 7.52 57.78
C ASP A 2 -10.35 8.40 56.64
N LYS A 3 -9.53 7.80 55.77
CA LYS A 3 -9.08 8.42 54.52
C LYS A 3 -10.11 8.13 53.41
N PRO A 4 -10.38 9.07 52.49
CA PRO A 4 -11.43 8.90 51.49
C PRO A 4 -10.97 7.98 50.36
N VAL A 5 -11.80 6.98 50.05
CA VAL A 5 -11.70 6.14 48.85
C VAL A 5 -12.14 6.97 47.64
N THR A 6 -11.28 7.04 46.62
CA THR A 6 -11.51 7.78 45.37
C THR A 6 -12.62 7.15 44.52
N LEU A 7 -13.42 8.01 43.87
CA LEU A 7 -14.60 7.66 43.06
C LEU A 7 -14.33 6.70 41.90
N GLU A 8 -13.08 6.56 41.44
CA GLU A 8 -12.70 5.68 40.33
C GLU A 8 -12.79 4.18 40.67
N ALA A 9 -12.60 3.81 41.94
CA ALA A 9 -12.68 2.41 42.37
C ALA A 9 -14.12 1.87 42.43
N LYS A 10 -15.13 2.74 42.58
CA LYS A 10 -16.55 2.33 42.61
C LYS A 10 -17.11 2.08 41.21
N VAL A 11 -16.73 2.91 40.23
CA VAL A 11 -17.18 2.77 38.83
C VAL A 11 -16.63 1.50 38.18
N ALA A 12 -15.42 1.06 38.54
CA ALA A 12 -14.82 -0.17 38.01
C ALA A 12 -15.46 -1.46 38.58
N VAL A 13 -15.94 -1.42 39.83
CA VAL A 13 -16.60 -2.58 40.47
C VAL A 13 -18.03 -2.74 39.93
N ASP A 14 -18.75 -1.64 39.72
CA ASP A 14 -20.12 -1.68 39.19
C ASP A 14 -20.18 -2.14 37.72
N LYS A 15 -19.22 -1.73 36.87
CA LYS A 15 -19.12 -2.20 35.48
C LYS A 15 -18.75 -3.69 35.35
N LYS A 16 -18.00 -4.23 36.32
CA LYS A 16 -17.64 -5.66 36.34
C LYS A 16 -18.84 -6.54 36.70
N ALA A 17 -19.66 -6.10 37.66
CA ALA A 17 -20.89 -6.78 38.04
C ALA A 17 -21.92 -6.81 36.89
N GLU A 18 -22.04 -5.72 36.12
CA GLU A 18 -22.94 -5.66 34.96
C GLU A 18 -22.49 -6.58 33.80
N LYS A 19 -21.17 -6.71 33.59
CA LYS A 19 -20.58 -7.58 32.55
C LYS A 19 -20.73 -9.07 32.89
N GLU A 20 -20.64 -9.45 34.16
CA GLU A 20 -20.89 -10.82 34.62
C GLU A 20 -22.37 -11.20 34.55
N ALA A 21 -23.29 -10.27 34.84
CA ALA A 21 -24.74 -10.48 34.71
C ALA A 21 -25.16 -10.72 33.24
N LYS A 22 -24.65 -9.91 32.30
CA LYS A 22 -24.91 -10.08 30.85
C LYS A 22 -24.34 -11.39 30.29
N LYS A 23 -23.22 -11.88 30.84
CA LYS A 23 -22.61 -13.16 30.46
C LYS A 23 -23.43 -14.37 30.96
N ALA A 24 -24.00 -14.28 32.16
CA ALA A 24 -24.89 -15.30 32.71
C ALA A 24 -26.22 -15.40 31.93
N GLU A 25 -26.78 -14.27 31.48
CA GLU A 25 -28.00 -14.25 30.68
C GLU A 25 -27.81 -14.87 29.28
N ARG A 26 -26.66 -14.61 28.64
CA ARG A 26 -26.28 -15.23 27.36
C ARG A 26 -26.07 -16.75 27.48
N ALA A 27 -25.57 -17.24 28.61
CA ALA A 27 -25.41 -18.68 28.85
C ALA A 27 -26.76 -19.39 29.07
N ALA A 28 -27.69 -18.75 29.78
CA ALA A 28 -29.03 -19.30 30.03
C ALA A 28 -29.89 -19.41 28.75
N LYS A 29 -29.77 -18.45 27.82
CA LYS A 29 -30.50 -18.49 26.53
C LYS A 29 -29.98 -19.54 25.55
N LYS A 30 -28.73 -20.00 25.70
CA LYS A 30 -28.10 -21.00 24.84
C LYS A 30 -28.51 -22.44 25.18
N ALA A 31 -29.00 -22.69 26.39
CA ALA A 31 -29.42 -24.03 26.84
C ALA A 31 -30.87 -24.40 26.47
N GLY A 32 -31.66 -23.46 25.95
CA GLY A 32 -33.10 -23.65 25.70
C GLY A 32 -33.50 -24.03 24.27
N LYS A 33 -32.55 -24.24 23.35
CA LYS A 33 -32.84 -24.30 21.91
C LYS A 33 -32.19 -25.50 21.19
N ASP A 34 -32.22 -26.67 21.81
CA ASP A 34 -31.96 -27.96 21.14
C ASP A 34 -33.22 -28.85 21.21
N ALA A 35 -34.14 -28.63 20.28
CA ALA A 35 -35.18 -29.60 19.91
C ALA A 35 -35.75 -29.26 18.52
N ASN A 36 -35.37 -30.05 17.51
CA ASN A 36 -36.01 -30.14 16.19
C ASN A 36 -36.83 -31.46 16.18
N PRO A 37 -37.95 -31.64 15.42
CA PRO A 37 -37.86 -31.90 13.97
C PRO A 37 -39.06 -31.47 13.06
N ASN A 38 -38.72 -31.27 11.77
CA ASN A 38 -39.44 -31.67 10.53
C ASN A 38 -40.63 -30.87 9.93
N ALA A 39 -40.48 -30.42 8.67
CA ALA A 39 -41.11 -30.97 7.43
C ALA A 39 -41.55 -29.95 6.33
N LYS A 40 -40.97 -30.12 5.12
CA LYS A 40 -41.57 -30.16 3.74
C LYS A 40 -42.43 -29.02 3.12
N LYS A 41 -41.95 -28.61 1.92
CA LYS A 41 -42.58 -28.53 0.56
C LYS A 41 -43.26 -27.24 0.01
N ALA A 42 -42.84 -26.93 -1.23
CA ALA A 42 -43.60 -26.44 -2.42
C ALA A 42 -43.98 -24.93 -2.44
N THR A 43 -44.11 -24.17 -3.53
CA THR A 43 -43.94 -24.20 -5.02
C THR A 43 -44.40 -22.81 -5.52
N GLY A 44 -43.96 -22.35 -6.71
CA GLY A 44 -44.59 -21.29 -7.53
C GLY A 44 -43.85 -19.95 -7.48
N ALA A 45 -43.11 -19.50 -8.51
CA ALA A 45 -43.54 -19.06 -9.85
C ALA A 45 -44.49 -17.86 -9.80
N ASP A 46 -43.96 -16.66 -10.09
CA ASP A 46 -44.59 -15.72 -11.01
C ASP A 46 -43.52 -14.79 -11.60
N ALA A 47 -43.51 -14.75 -12.93
CA ALA A 47 -42.74 -13.85 -13.75
C ALA A 47 -43.63 -12.67 -14.14
N VAL A 48 -43.08 -11.46 -14.13
CA VAL A 48 -43.60 -10.34 -14.92
C VAL A 48 -42.40 -9.69 -15.62
N ASP A 49 -42.52 -9.66 -16.93
CA ASP A 49 -41.57 -9.16 -17.92
C ASP A 49 -42.11 -7.81 -18.41
N ILE A 50 -41.32 -6.74 -18.34
CA ILE A 50 -41.53 -5.50 -19.12
C ILE A 50 -40.14 -4.96 -19.51
N SER A 51 -39.92 -4.94 -20.82
CA SER A 51 -38.81 -4.36 -21.55
C SER A 51 -38.86 -2.82 -21.61
N ASP A 52 -37.71 -2.23 -21.94
CA ASP A 52 -37.50 -0.90 -22.53
C ASP A 52 -37.47 0.33 -21.61
N VAL A 53 -36.25 0.69 -21.14
CA VAL A 53 -35.77 2.09 -21.12
C VAL A 53 -34.25 2.12 -21.36
N ASP A 54 -33.86 2.53 -22.57
CA ASP A 54 -32.54 3.10 -22.87
C ASP A 54 -32.31 4.36 -22.02
N GLY A 55 -31.14 4.49 -21.40
CA GLY A 55 -30.80 5.75 -20.71
C GLY A 55 -29.51 5.68 -19.91
N SER A 56 -28.45 6.25 -20.48
CA SER A 56 -27.23 6.66 -19.77
C SER A 56 -27.56 7.33 -18.43
N THR A 57 -27.30 6.65 -17.32
CA THR A 57 -27.42 7.25 -15.99
C THR A 57 -26.03 7.68 -15.54
N SER A 58 -25.69 8.91 -15.93
CA SER A 58 -24.74 9.70 -15.14
C SER A 58 -25.34 9.87 -13.74
N VAL A 59 -24.63 9.41 -12.72
CA VAL A 59 -25.06 9.62 -11.33
C VAL A 59 -24.96 11.13 -11.06
N PRO A 60 -26.05 11.81 -10.66
CA PRO A 60 -26.01 13.25 -10.39
C PRO A 60 -25.10 13.58 -9.21
N LEU A 61 -24.37 14.69 -9.34
CA LEU A 61 -23.40 15.26 -8.39
C LEU A 61 -23.91 15.49 -6.95
N ASP A 62 -25.20 15.30 -6.68
CA ASP A 62 -25.81 15.60 -5.38
C ASP A 62 -25.76 14.42 -4.38
N ILE A 63 -25.54 13.18 -4.83
CA ILE A 63 -25.37 12.00 -3.95
C ILE A 63 -23.96 11.99 -3.29
N VAL A 64 -22.99 12.71 -3.87
CA VAL A 64 -21.61 12.77 -3.36
C VAL A 64 -21.52 13.60 -2.06
N LYS A 65 -22.50 14.45 -1.76
CA LYS A 65 -22.50 15.26 -0.53
C LYS A 65 -22.97 14.48 0.69
N GLU A 66 -24.04 13.69 0.58
CA GLU A 66 -24.58 12.96 1.74
C GLU A 66 -23.70 11.76 2.15
N LEU A 67 -22.90 11.19 1.24
CA LEU A 67 -21.93 10.14 1.58
C LEU A 67 -20.60 10.68 2.15
N SER A 68 -20.42 12.00 2.19
CA SER A 68 -19.19 12.64 2.68
C SER A 68 -19.18 12.94 4.19
N GLU A 69 -20.35 12.87 4.85
CA GLU A 69 -20.48 13.20 6.28
C GLU A 69 -20.32 11.99 7.22
N ASP A 70 -20.41 10.76 6.71
CA ASP A 70 -20.22 9.51 7.48
C ASP A 70 -18.77 8.95 7.43
N ALA A 71 -17.84 9.70 6.84
CA ALA A 71 -16.41 9.37 6.87
C ALA A 71 -15.81 9.76 8.24
N ALA A 72 -15.87 8.83 9.19
CA ALA A 72 -15.21 8.94 10.48
C ALA A 72 -13.75 9.43 10.37
N GLY A 73 -13.45 10.57 10.99
CA GLY A 73 -12.15 10.85 11.63
C GLY A 73 -10.94 11.23 10.77
N LEU A 74 -10.92 11.04 9.45
CA LEU A 74 -9.85 11.62 8.62
C LEU A 74 -10.19 13.08 8.30
N LYS A 75 -9.52 14.02 8.96
CA LYS A 75 -9.51 15.43 8.53
C LYS A 75 -8.88 15.52 7.14
N ILE A 76 -9.69 15.41 6.09
CA ILE A 76 -9.26 15.56 4.71
C ILE A 76 -8.70 16.98 4.57
N THR A 77 -7.40 17.09 4.25
CA THR A 77 -6.75 18.38 4.01
C THR A 77 -7.34 19.05 2.76
N LYS A 78 -7.35 20.39 2.71
CA LYS A 78 -7.87 21.16 1.56
C LYS A 78 -7.25 20.76 0.21
N GLU A 79 -6.01 20.26 0.25
CA GLU A 79 -5.29 19.77 -0.91
C GLU A 79 -5.82 18.41 -1.39
N GLN A 80 -6.14 17.50 -0.47
CA GLN A 80 -6.77 16.21 -0.78
C GLN A 80 -8.18 16.39 -1.33
N GLN A 81 -8.98 17.35 -0.80
CA GLN A 81 -10.27 17.69 -1.41
C GLN A 81 -10.12 18.19 -2.85
N ARG A 82 -9.03 18.92 -3.16
CA ARG A 82 -8.75 19.43 -4.51
C ARG A 82 -8.27 18.34 -5.48
N VAL A 83 -7.51 17.36 -4.99
CA VAL A 83 -7.05 16.21 -5.79
C VAL A 83 -8.19 15.21 -5.98
N ALA A 84 -8.99 14.94 -4.94
CA ALA A 84 -10.20 14.12 -5.01
C ALA A 84 -11.26 14.75 -5.91
N SER A 85 -11.45 16.08 -5.87
CA SER A 85 -12.41 16.76 -6.76
C SER A 85 -12.05 16.66 -8.25
N ASN A 86 -10.78 16.39 -8.57
CA ASN A 86 -10.29 16.23 -9.94
C ASN A 86 -10.05 14.75 -10.32
N ARG A 87 -10.37 13.81 -9.41
CA ARG A 87 -10.25 12.38 -9.64
C ARG A 87 -11.63 11.81 -9.96
N ALA A 88 -11.74 11.12 -11.09
CA ALA A 88 -12.91 10.36 -11.46
C ALA A 88 -12.53 8.87 -11.43
N THR A 89 -13.17 8.15 -10.51
CA THR A 89 -12.95 6.73 -10.29
C THR A 89 -14.25 5.98 -10.57
N THR A 90 -14.17 4.88 -11.32
CA THR A 90 -15.28 3.96 -11.55
C THR A 90 -14.83 2.55 -11.23
N GLY A 91 -15.72 1.76 -10.63
CA GLY A 91 -15.45 0.35 -10.37
C GLY A 91 -16.67 -0.30 -9.74
N VAL A 92 -16.99 -1.51 -10.17
CA VAL A 92 -18.10 -2.29 -9.63
C VAL A 92 -17.54 -3.34 -8.69
N LEU A 93 -18.05 -3.40 -7.46
CA LEU A 93 -17.68 -4.48 -6.54
C LEU A 93 -18.27 -5.78 -7.06
N ALA A 94 -17.41 -6.69 -7.52
CA ALA A 94 -17.76 -8.02 -7.98
C ALA A 94 -17.73 -9.06 -6.85
N SER A 95 -17.06 -8.76 -5.73
CA SER A 95 -17.09 -9.61 -4.54
C SER A 95 -18.36 -9.40 -3.71
N THR A 96 -18.72 -10.42 -2.92
CA THR A 96 -19.88 -10.36 -2.03
C THR A 96 -19.63 -9.33 -0.93
N ALA A 97 -20.66 -8.61 -0.47
CA ALA A 97 -20.54 -7.55 0.53
C ALA A 97 -20.04 -8.01 1.93
N ILE A 98 -19.97 -9.32 2.16
CA ILE A 98 -19.51 -9.98 3.40
C ILE A 98 -18.13 -10.65 3.19
N ALA A 99 -17.66 -10.75 1.93
CA ALA A 99 -16.39 -11.37 1.62
C ALA A 99 -15.23 -10.53 2.15
N ARG A 100 -14.19 -11.21 2.63
CA ARG A 100 -12.93 -10.58 3.06
C ARG A 100 -12.00 -10.22 1.89
N ASP A 101 -12.31 -10.74 0.72
CA ASP A 101 -11.60 -10.45 -0.53
C ASP A 101 -12.33 -9.33 -1.28
N ILE A 102 -11.54 -8.43 -1.86
CA ILE A 102 -12.05 -7.30 -2.63
C ILE A 102 -11.80 -7.60 -4.09
N LYS A 103 -12.87 -7.61 -4.89
CA LYS A 103 -12.77 -7.73 -6.34
C LYS A 103 -13.52 -6.57 -6.98
N PHE A 104 -12.80 -5.72 -7.70
CA PHE A 104 -13.41 -4.68 -8.52
C PHE A 104 -13.35 -5.11 -9.98
N ALA A 105 -14.51 -5.17 -10.62
CA ALA A 105 -14.61 -5.29 -12.07
C ALA A 105 -14.67 -3.91 -12.70
N SER A 106 -14.09 -3.76 -13.89
CA SER A 106 -14.08 -2.50 -14.66
C SER A 106 -13.56 -1.30 -13.85
N PHE A 107 -12.48 -1.51 -13.12
CA PHE A 107 -11.80 -0.47 -12.34
C PHE A 107 -11.08 0.51 -13.27
N SER A 108 -11.48 1.76 -13.22
CA SER A 108 -10.86 2.88 -13.95
C SER A 108 -10.61 4.05 -13.01
N VAL A 109 -9.45 4.67 -13.15
CA VAL A 109 -9.05 5.86 -12.38
C VAL A 109 -8.53 6.90 -13.36
N SER A 110 -9.11 8.08 -13.33
CA SER A 110 -8.68 9.23 -14.10
C SER A 110 -8.41 10.43 -13.19
N LEU A 111 -7.36 11.18 -13.47
CA LEU A 111 -6.99 12.37 -12.70
C LEU A 111 -6.77 13.55 -13.64
N GLY A 112 -7.53 14.62 -13.46
CA GLY A 112 -7.40 15.84 -14.26
C GLY A 112 -7.59 15.61 -15.77
N GLY A 113 -8.47 14.69 -16.15
CA GLY A 113 -8.75 14.34 -17.55
C GLY A 113 -7.78 13.33 -18.19
N ARG A 114 -6.73 12.90 -17.48
CA ARG A 114 -5.85 11.81 -17.93
C ARG A 114 -6.30 10.48 -17.33
N SER A 115 -6.57 9.48 -18.16
CA SER A 115 -6.80 8.12 -17.67
C SER A 115 -5.48 7.52 -17.18
N LEU A 116 -5.46 7.10 -15.91
CA LEU A 116 -4.32 6.44 -15.27
C LEU A 116 -4.48 4.92 -15.33
N VAL A 117 -5.70 4.44 -15.11
CA VAL A 117 -6.10 3.03 -15.20
C VAL A 117 -7.42 2.98 -15.96
N THR A 118 -7.54 2.06 -16.92
CA THR A 118 -8.74 1.90 -17.75
C THR A 118 -9.19 0.44 -17.72
N ASP A 119 -10.44 0.21 -17.31
CA ASP A 119 -11.20 -1.05 -17.34
C ASP A 119 -10.39 -2.28 -16.91
N CYS A 120 -9.82 -2.22 -15.71
CA CYS A 120 -9.02 -3.29 -15.13
C CYS A 120 -9.79 -4.09 -14.08
N ASP A 121 -9.48 -5.38 -13.96
CA ASP A 121 -9.96 -6.18 -12.84
C ASP A 121 -8.95 -6.07 -11.68
N LEU A 122 -9.39 -5.50 -10.56
CA LEU A 122 -8.57 -5.32 -9.36
C LEU A 122 -8.97 -6.35 -8.30
N GLU A 123 -8.12 -7.34 -8.02
CA GLU A 123 -8.35 -8.37 -7.01
C GLU A 123 -7.36 -8.25 -5.86
N LEU A 124 -7.87 -8.04 -4.66
CA LEU A 124 -7.10 -7.96 -3.42
C LEU A 124 -7.62 -9.06 -2.47
N THR A 125 -6.82 -10.11 -2.33
CA THR A 125 -7.15 -11.29 -1.51
C THR A 125 -6.55 -11.16 -0.11
N GLN A 126 -7.29 -11.62 0.91
CA GLN A 126 -6.79 -11.65 2.27
C GLN A 126 -5.54 -12.54 2.40
N GLY A 127 -4.52 -12.05 3.12
CA GLY A 127 -3.25 -12.75 3.35
C GLY A 127 -2.24 -12.59 2.20
N CYS A 128 -2.65 -12.01 1.08
CA CYS A 128 -1.74 -11.64 0.01
C CYS A 128 -1.08 -10.29 0.31
N ARG A 129 0.23 -10.23 0.02
CA ARG A 129 1.05 -9.02 0.07
C ARG A 129 1.42 -8.65 -1.35
N TYR A 130 0.84 -7.57 -1.86
CA TYR A 130 0.98 -7.08 -3.22
C TYR A 130 1.99 -5.92 -3.27
N GLY A 131 2.96 -6.00 -4.17
CA GLY A 131 3.84 -4.89 -4.52
C GLY A 131 3.34 -4.22 -5.79
N LEU A 132 2.92 -2.94 -5.73
CA LEU A 132 2.48 -2.17 -6.88
C LEU A 132 3.66 -1.44 -7.53
N LEU A 133 4.01 -1.89 -8.72
CA LEU A 133 5.08 -1.36 -9.55
C LEU A 133 4.53 -0.55 -10.71
N GLY A 134 5.31 0.41 -11.18
CA GLY A 134 5.00 1.21 -12.36
C GLY A 134 5.88 2.46 -12.39
N ASP A 135 5.88 3.15 -13.53
CA ASP A 135 6.70 4.34 -13.71
C ASP A 135 6.27 5.49 -12.78
N ASN A 136 7.14 6.47 -12.61
CA ASN A 136 6.81 7.67 -11.86
C ASN A 136 5.74 8.46 -12.60
N GLY A 137 4.66 8.82 -11.89
CA GLY A 137 3.49 9.47 -12.49
C GLY A 137 2.54 8.53 -13.24
N SER A 138 2.70 7.20 -13.14
CA SER A 138 1.72 6.25 -13.70
C SER A 138 0.37 6.22 -12.96
N GLY A 139 0.32 6.76 -11.74
CA GLY A 139 -0.90 6.84 -10.94
C GLY A 139 -0.95 5.91 -9.72
N LYS A 140 0.16 5.28 -9.32
CA LYS A 140 0.24 4.36 -8.16
C LYS A 140 -0.41 4.94 -6.90
N SER A 141 0.08 6.10 -6.44
CA SER A 141 -0.48 6.81 -5.28
C SER A 141 -1.94 7.21 -5.46
N SER A 142 -2.35 7.55 -6.70
CA SER A 142 -3.73 7.90 -7.01
C SER A 142 -4.67 6.70 -6.89
N VAL A 143 -4.23 5.50 -7.27
CA VAL A 143 -4.97 4.24 -7.11
C VAL A 143 -5.13 3.90 -5.63
N LEU A 144 -4.03 3.97 -4.85
CA LEU A 144 -4.09 3.74 -3.39
C LEU A 144 -5.06 4.71 -2.72
N ALA A 145 -4.97 6.01 -3.05
CA ALA A 145 -5.83 7.02 -2.48
C ALA A 145 -7.31 6.86 -2.89
N ALA A 146 -7.61 6.39 -4.10
CA ALA A 146 -8.98 6.13 -4.54
C ALA A 146 -9.63 4.99 -3.73
N ILE A 147 -8.86 3.93 -3.45
CA ILE A 147 -9.32 2.81 -2.60
C ILE A 147 -9.48 3.27 -1.15
N ALA A 148 -8.50 4.01 -0.62
CA ALA A 148 -8.49 4.50 0.75
C ALA A 148 -9.70 5.40 1.07
N GLN A 149 -10.03 6.31 0.14
CA GLN A 149 -11.14 7.24 0.27
C GLN A 149 -12.50 6.61 -0.07
N ARG A 150 -12.53 5.31 -0.39
CA ARG A 150 -13.74 4.56 -0.77
C ARG A 150 -14.50 5.20 -1.94
N GLU A 151 -13.78 5.79 -2.89
CA GLU A 151 -14.38 6.25 -4.16
C GLU A 151 -14.86 5.07 -5.00
N VAL A 152 -14.27 3.90 -4.78
CA VAL A 152 -14.83 2.61 -5.19
C VAL A 152 -15.60 1.96 -4.04
N PRO A 153 -16.63 1.14 -4.35
CA PRO A 153 -17.48 0.49 -3.36
C PRO A 153 -16.71 -0.55 -2.53
N VAL A 154 -16.02 -0.09 -1.48
CA VAL A 154 -15.34 -0.93 -0.50
C VAL A 154 -16.32 -1.29 0.63
N PRO A 155 -16.45 -2.57 1.03
CA PRO A 155 -17.33 -2.97 2.14
C PRO A 155 -17.11 -2.15 3.42
N LYS A 156 -18.20 -1.63 4.03
CA LYS A 156 -18.13 -0.72 5.19
C LYS A 156 -17.46 -1.33 6.42
N HIS A 157 -17.69 -2.63 6.64
CA HIS A 157 -17.13 -3.39 7.76
C HIS A 157 -15.61 -3.57 7.64
N MET A 158 -15.04 -3.42 6.44
CA MET A 158 -13.63 -3.66 6.18
C MET A 158 -12.80 -2.45 6.59
N SER A 159 -11.79 -2.67 7.44
CA SER A 159 -10.88 -1.61 7.87
C SER A 159 -9.79 -1.38 6.81
N VAL A 160 -9.64 -0.12 6.38
CA VAL A 160 -8.64 0.29 5.40
C VAL A 160 -7.80 1.38 6.05
N PHE A 161 -6.48 1.23 6.04
CA PHE A 161 -5.56 2.29 6.46
C PHE A 161 -4.63 2.63 5.31
N HIS A 162 -4.51 3.92 4.99
CA HIS A 162 -3.60 4.43 3.98
C HIS A 162 -2.55 5.31 4.62
N LEU A 163 -1.31 4.83 4.63
CA LEU A 163 -0.17 5.61 5.07
C LEU A 163 0.36 6.43 3.91
N HIS A 164 0.00 7.71 3.92
CA HIS A 164 0.43 8.70 2.93
C HIS A 164 0.93 9.99 3.60
N GLU A 165 0.47 10.28 4.81
CA GLU A 165 0.74 11.52 5.53
C GLU A 165 1.40 11.25 6.88
N GLU A 166 2.16 12.24 7.33
CA GLU A 166 2.74 12.27 8.67
C GLU A 166 1.66 12.43 9.74
N ALA A 167 1.90 11.91 10.94
CA ALA A 167 1.01 12.14 12.07
C ALA A 167 0.85 13.65 12.35
N PRO A 168 -0.36 14.13 12.65
CA PRO A 168 -0.60 15.55 12.90
C PRO A 168 0.21 16.04 14.10
N PRO A 169 0.70 17.30 14.08
CA PRO A 169 1.38 17.87 15.24
C PRO A 169 0.36 18.07 16.36
N SER A 170 0.56 17.40 17.49
CA SER A 170 -0.31 17.47 18.66
C SER A 170 0.51 17.49 19.95
N GLU A 171 -0.18 17.78 21.05
CA GLU A 171 0.39 17.69 22.41
C GLU A 171 0.57 16.24 22.88
N MET A 172 -0.05 15.27 22.20
CA MET A 172 0.04 13.86 22.55
C MET A 172 1.43 13.33 22.24
N SER A 173 1.92 12.44 23.10
CA SER A 173 3.13 11.70 22.83
C SER A 173 2.97 10.77 21.62
N GLY A 174 4.08 10.30 21.04
CA GLY A 174 4.05 9.29 19.97
C GLY A 174 3.33 8.01 20.40
N VAL A 175 3.52 7.57 21.66
CA VAL A 175 2.84 6.40 22.22
C VAL A 175 1.34 6.63 22.34
N GLU A 176 0.93 7.76 22.93
CA GLU A 176 -0.48 8.12 23.07
C GLU A 176 -1.16 8.28 21.71
N ALA A 177 -0.48 8.86 20.72
CA ALA A 177 -1.00 9.00 19.37
C ALA A 177 -1.30 7.63 18.72
N VAL A 178 -0.46 6.63 18.96
CA VAL A 178 -0.69 5.24 18.47
C VAL A 178 -1.89 4.60 19.16
N ILE A 179 -1.98 4.74 20.48
CA ILE A 179 -3.07 4.15 21.26
C ILE A 179 -4.41 4.83 20.94
N ASN A 180 -4.44 6.16 20.87
CA ASN A 180 -5.64 6.94 20.58
C ASN A 180 -6.26 6.58 19.23
N HIS A 181 -5.43 6.30 18.22
CA HIS A 181 -5.93 5.87 16.91
C HIS A 181 -6.74 4.56 16.99
N VAL A 182 -6.29 3.60 17.80
CA VAL A 182 -7.04 2.35 18.01
C VAL A 182 -8.30 2.58 18.84
N VAL A 183 -8.25 3.46 19.84
CA VAL A 183 -9.45 3.83 20.61
C VAL A 183 -10.53 4.40 19.69
N GLU A 184 -10.16 5.30 18.77
CA GLU A 184 -11.08 5.87 17.78
C GLU A 184 -11.68 4.79 16.86
N GLU A 185 -10.87 3.86 16.36
CA GLU A 185 -11.36 2.77 15.51
C GLU A 185 -12.25 1.79 16.28
N THR A 186 -11.93 1.49 17.55
CA THR A 186 -12.81 0.65 18.39
C THR A 186 -14.17 1.30 18.60
N ALA A 187 -14.21 2.59 18.92
CA ALA A 187 -15.47 3.33 19.09
C ALA A 187 -16.31 3.34 17.80
N ARG A 188 -15.66 3.48 16.64
CA ARG A 188 -16.32 3.40 15.33
C ARG A 188 -16.93 2.02 15.08
N LEU A 189 -16.21 0.95 15.38
CA LEU A 189 -16.70 -0.42 15.20
C LEU A 189 -17.84 -0.74 16.17
N GLU A 190 -17.77 -0.28 17.42
CA GLU A 190 -18.86 -0.40 18.39
C GLU A 190 -20.14 0.30 17.91
N ALA A 191 -20.03 1.53 17.38
CA ALA A 191 -21.15 2.26 16.80
C ALA A 191 -21.76 1.52 15.58
N MET A 192 -20.91 0.92 14.72
CA MET A 192 -21.37 0.12 13.59
C MET A 192 -22.09 -1.16 14.05
N VAL A 193 -21.64 -1.79 15.13
CA VAL A 193 -22.35 -2.94 15.73
C VAL A 193 -23.75 -2.53 16.19
N GLU A 194 -23.87 -1.40 16.90
CA GLU A 194 -25.15 -0.88 17.35
C GLU A 194 -26.10 -0.62 16.17
N GLN A 195 -25.62 0.08 15.13
CA GLN A 195 -26.41 0.35 13.93
C GLN A 195 -26.88 -0.93 13.22
N ILE A 196 -25.98 -1.91 13.00
CA ILE A 196 -26.35 -3.17 12.33
C ILE A 196 -27.35 -3.95 13.18
N MET A 197 -27.19 -3.95 14.51
CA MET A 197 -28.12 -4.62 15.42
C MET A 197 -29.52 -4.00 15.37
N GLU A 198 -29.63 -2.68 15.20
CA GLU A 198 -30.91 -1.97 15.06
C GLU A 198 -31.58 -2.22 13.70
N GLU A 199 -30.81 -2.13 12.60
CA GLU A 199 -31.35 -2.22 11.23
C GLU A 199 -31.61 -3.67 10.78
N CYS A 200 -30.68 -4.59 11.08
CA CYS A 200 -30.62 -5.93 10.50
C CYS A 200 -30.80 -7.06 11.54
N GLY A 201 -30.71 -6.74 12.84
CA GLY A 201 -30.85 -7.70 13.93
C GLY A 201 -29.57 -8.46 14.29
N LEU A 202 -29.67 -9.33 15.30
CA LEU A 202 -28.53 -10.02 15.93
C LEU A 202 -27.91 -11.15 15.08
N GLU A 203 -28.56 -11.54 13.99
CA GLU A 203 -28.16 -12.69 13.15
C GLU A 203 -27.34 -12.28 11.92
N ASP A 204 -27.05 -10.99 11.75
CA ASP A 204 -26.26 -10.48 10.63
C ASP A 204 -24.82 -11.02 10.67
N GLU A 205 -24.39 -11.67 9.58
CA GLU A 205 -23.06 -12.29 9.47
C GLU A 205 -21.91 -11.26 9.61
N ARG A 206 -22.14 -9.99 9.27
CA ARG A 206 -21.15 -8.90 9.42
C ARG A 206 -20.79 -8.64 10.88
N LEU A 207 -21.71 -8.94 11.82
CA LEU A 207 -21.43 -8.81 13.24
C LEU A 207 -20.31 -9.78 13.68
N VAL A 208 -20.18 -10.94 13.02
CA VAL A 208 -19.12 -11.91 13.34
C VAL A 208 -17.74 -11.32 13.02
N SER A 209 -17.58 -10.71 11.84
CA SER A 209 -16.31 -10.09 11.44
C SER A 209 -15.98 -8.87 12.30
N ILE A 210 -16.96 -8.03 12.61
CA ILE A 210 -16.73 -6.81 13.42
C ILE A 210 -16.39 -7.17 14.88
N ASN A 211 -17.08 -8.14 15.49
CA ASN A 211 -16.76 -8.56 16.85
C ASN A 211 -15.37 -9.22 16.93
N ALA A 212 -15.00 -10.06 15.96
CA ALA A 212 -13.65 -10.61 15.89
C ALA A 212 -12.59 -9.51 15.81
N ARG A 213 -12.89 -8.42 15.08
CA ARG A 213 -12.02 -7.25 14.98
C ARG A 213 -11.91 -6.48 16.30
N LEU A 214 -13.01 -6.30 17.02
CA LEU A 214 -13.00 -5.67 18.34
C LEU A 214 -12.16 -6.46 19.35
N ASP A 215 -12.22 -7.80 19.30
CA ASP A 215 -11.40 -8.67 20.15
C ASP A 215 -9.89 -8.52 19.85
N GLU A 216 -9.49 -8.33 18.59
CA GLU A 216 -8.10 -8.07 18.21
C GLU A 216 -7.57 -6.72 18.73
N LEU A 217 -8.46 -5.72 18.76
CA LEU A 217 -8.15 -4.36 19.16
C LEU A 217 -8.19 -4.14 20.68
N ASP A 218 -8.40 -5.19 21.48
CA ASP A 218 -8.50 -5.07 22.94
C ASP A 218 -7.32 -4.27 23.53
N SER A 219 -7.69 -3.33 24.41
CA SER A 219 -6.79 -2.36 25.04
C SER A 219 -5.82 -3.00 26.04
N THR A 220 -6.05 -4.25 26.44
CA THR A 220 -5.22 -4.95 27.41
C THR A 220 -3.79 -5.11 26.88
N GLY A 221 -2.83 -4.40 27.50
CA GLY A 221 -1.43 -4.44 27.06
C GLY A 221 -1.13 -3.64 25.78
N ALA A 222 -2.00 -2.70 25.40
CA ALA A 222 -1.81 -1.82 24.25
C ALA A 222 -0.49 -1.02 24.32
N GLU A 223 -0.18 -0.44 25.49
CA GLU A 223 1.02 0.42 25.64
C GLU A 223 2.35 -0.34 25.43
N PRO A 224 2.62 -1.50 26.07
CA PRO A 224 3.83 -2.28 25.79
C PRO A 224 3.98 -2.68 24.32
N ARG A 225 2.88 -3.04 23.66
CA ARG A 225 2.89 -3.37 22.22
C ARG A 225 3.21 -2.14 21.37
N ALA A 226 2.60 -0.98 21.65
CA ALA A 226 2.87 0.27 20.95
C ALA A 226 4.34 0.69 21.10
N ARG A 227 4.88 0.61 22.32
CA ARG A 227 6.31 0.88 22.59
C ARG A 227 7.22 -0.08 21.84
N LYS A 228 6.87 -1.36 21.70
CA LYS A 228 7.65 -2.33 20.91
C LYS A 228 7.70 -1.97 19.42
N ILE A 229 6.58 -1.55 18.83
CA ILE A 229 6.52 -1.13 17.42
C ILE A 229 7.35 0.16 17.23
N LEU A 230 7.15 1.15 18.10
CA LEU A 230 7.92 2.40 18.04
C LEU A 230 9.42 2.15 18.23
N ALA A 231 9.82 1.27 19.15
CA ALA A 231 11.22 0.90 19.33
C ALA A 231 11.83 0.32 18.05
N GLY A 232 11.13 -0.58 17.36
CA GLY A 232 11.57 -1.14 16.08
C GLY A 232 11.64 -0.14 14.93
N LEU A 233 10.87 0.95 15.00
CA LEU A 233 10.95 2.09 14.07
C LEU A 233 12.00 3.14 14.48
N GLY A 234 12.89 2.82 15.42
CA GLY A 234 14.01 3.67 15.82
C GLY A 234 13.75 4.63 16.98
N PHE A 235 12.61 4.51 17.69
CA PHE A 235 12.38 5.28 18.94
C PHE A 235 13.06 4.65 20.18
N ALA A 236 13.83 3.57 19.99
CA ALA A 236 14.62 2.97 21.06
C ALA A 236 15.82 3.85 21.46
N ASP A 237 16.36 4.62 20.52
CA ASP A 237 17.52 5.49 20.75
C ASP A 237 17.14 6.75 21.52
N HIS A 238 18.01 7.14 22.47
CA HIS A 238 17.82 8.30 23.37
C HIS A 238 17.67 9.66 22.65
N MET A 239 17.83 9.72 21.33
CA MET A 239 17.75 10.96 20.56
C MET A 239 16.32 11.52 20.46
N VAL A 240 15.31 10.66 20.27
CA VAL A 240 13.89 11.05 20.20
C VAL A 240 13.04 10.09 21.02
N PRO A 241 12.72 10.44 22.28
CA PRO A 241 11.86 9.61 23.12
C PRO A 241 10.47 9.43 22.51
N ALA A 242 9.92 8.21 22.57
CA ALA A 242 8.55 7.92 22.16
C ALA A 242 7.50 8.75 22.93
N ASP A 243 7.84 9.16 24.16
CA ASP A 243 7.01 10.00 25.03
C ASP A 243 7.05 11.50 24.65
N ARG A 244 7.88 11.89 23.68
CA ARG A 244 7.93 13.29 23.19
C ARG A 244 6.61 13.63 22.47
N PRO A 245 6.05 14.84 22.66
CA PRO A 245 4.90 15.30 21.89
C PRO A 245 5.16 15.34 20.38
N THR A 246 4.20 14.92 19.56
CA THR A 246 4.38 14.85 18.10
C THR A 246 4.64 16.21 17.47
N LYS A 247 4.15 17.32 18.06
CA LYS A 247 4.46 18.69 17.60
C LYS A 247 5.94 19.07 17.66
N HIS A 248 6.74 18.37 18.49
CA HIS A 248 8.17 18.60 18.65
C HIS A 248 9.02 17.59 17.87
N MET A 249 8.39 16.70 17.10
CA MET A 249 9.06 15.76 16.22
C MET A 249 9.24 16.36 14.83
N SER A 250 10.32 16.00 14.15
CA SER A 250 10.47 16.34 12.72
C SER A 250 9.47 15.55 11.88
N GLY A 251 9.26 15.96 10.63
CA GLY A 251 8.30 15.29 9.76
C GLY A 251 8.58 13.80 9.55
N GLY A 252 9.84 13.42 9.37
CA GLY A 252 10.24 12.02 9.28
C GLY A 252 9.92 11.20 10.53
N TRP A 253 10.06 11.77 11.73
CA TRP A 253 9.66 11.12 12.97
C TRP A 253 8.14 11.00 13.09
N ARG A 254 7.39 12.01 12.67
CA ARG A 254 5.92 11.95 12.61
C ARG A 254 5.41 10.94 11.58
N MET A 255 6.13 10.76 10.47
CA MET A 255 5.86 9.68 9.52
C MET A 255 6.06 8.30 10.17
N ARG A 256 7.12 8.13 10.96
CA ARG A 256 7.34 6.89 11.74
C ARG A 256 6.23 6.66 12.77
N VAL A 257 5.71 7.70 13.41
CA VAL A 257 4.52 7.58 14.30
C VAL A 257 3.29 7.15 13.49
N ALA A 258 3.04 7.73 12.32
CA ALA A 258 1.92 7.34 11.46
C ALA A 258 2.05 5.88 10.96
N LEU A 259 3.27 5.44 10.63
CA LEU A 259 3.54 4.05 10.32
C LEU A 259 3.28 3.15 11.54
N ALA A 260 3.68 3.57 12.74
CA ALA A 260 3.38 2.84 13.97
C ALA A 260 1.87 2.73 14.22
N GLN A 261 1.09 3.79 13.96
CA GLN A 261 -0.38 3.77 14.01
C GLN A 261 -0.95 2.72 13.06
N ALA A 262 -0.46 2.69 11.81
CA ALA A 262 -0.90 1.76 10.78
C ALA A 262 -0.62 0.29 11.18
N LEU A 263 0.61 0.01 11.63
CA LEU A 263 1.04 -1.33 12.05
C LEU A 263 0.32 -1.80 13.32
N PHE A 264 0.12 -0.90 14.28
CA PHE A 264 -0.57 -1.22 15.53
C PHE A 264 -2.07 -1.45 15.32
N ALA A 265 -2.71 -0.66 14.44
CA ALA A 265 -4.09 -0.90 14.05
C ALA A 265 -4.25 -2.24 13.33
N ALA A 266 -3.30 -2.63 12.48
CA ALA A 266 -3.35 -3.86 11.69
C ALA A 266 -4.68 -4.02 10.93
N PRO A 267 -5.03 -3.08 10.01
CA PRO A 267 -6.29 -3.10 9.25
C PRO A 267 -6.39 -4.32 8.32
N GLU A 268 -7.60 -4.62 7.83
CA GLU A 268 -7.82 -5.70 6.85
C GLU A 268 -7.14 -5.41 5.51
N LEU A 269 -7.12 -4.14 5.09
CA LEU A 269 -6.34 -3.66 3.96
C LEU A 269 -5.38 -2.55 4.42
N LEU A 270 -4.09 -2.85 4.40
CA LEU A 270 -3.02 -1.89 4.66
C LEU A 270 -2.44 -1.39 3.33
N LEU A 271 -2.51 -0.08 3.11
CA LEU A 271 -1.96 0.60 1.93
C LEU A 271 -0.75 1.43 2.36
N LEU A 272 0.44 1.12 1.83
CA LEU A 272 1.66 1.84 2.13
C LEU A 272 2.24 2.46 0.85
N ASP A 273 2.46 3.77 0.85
CA ASP A 273 3.10 4.48 -0.26
C ASP A 273 4.53 4.89 0.14
N GLU A 274 5.52 4.22 -0.43
CA GLU A 274 6.96 4.42 -0.18
C GLU A 274 7.36 4.45 1.32
N PRO A 275 7.05 3.39 2.09
CA PRO A 275 7.24 3.40 3.55
C PRO A 275 8.71 3.47 4.00
N THR A 276 9.67 3.18 3.11
CA THR A 276 11.11 3.13 3.42
C THR A 276 11.81 4.50 3.34
N ASN A 277 11.19 5.53 2.73
CA ASN A 277 11.88 6.79 2.42
C ASN A 277 12.37 7.59 3.64
N HIS A 278 11.76 7.40 4.80
CA HIS A 278 12.10 8.12 6.03
C HIS A 278 12.68 7.20 7.13
N LEU A 279 13.04 5.98 6.74
CA LEU A 279 13.59 4.96 7.63
C LEU A 279 15.11 4.86 7.42
N ASP A 280 15.82 4.58 8.51
CA ASP A 280 17.21 4.14 8.46
C ASP A 280 17.23 2.65 8.13
N LEU A 281 18.42 2.13 7.83
CA LEU A 281 18.58 0.73 7.42
C LEU A 281 18.04 -0.26 8.46
N GLU A 282 18.28 -0.01 9.75
CA GLU A 282 17.81 -0.88 10.83
C GLU A 282 16.27 -0.88 10.93
N ALA A 283 15.63 0.29 10.90
CA ALA A 283 14.17 0.36 10.89
C ALA A 283 13.56 -0.23 9.61
N CYS A 284 14.23 -0.11 8.44
CA CYS A 284 13.81 -0.77 7.21
C CYS A 284 13.80 -2.30 7.37
N VAL A 285 14.89 -2.88 7.85
CA VAL A 285 14.99 -4.34 8.07
C VAL A 285 13.93 -4.82 9.06
N TRP A 286 13.75 -4.08 10.17
CA TRP A 286 12.70 -4.40 11.14
C TRP A 286 11.30 -4.34 10.52
N LEU A 287 11.03 -3.32 9.69
CA LEU A 287 9.76 -3.18 8.98
C LEU A 287 9.53 -4.32 7.99
N GLU A 288 10.56 -4.74 7.25
CA GLU A 288 10.52 -5.87 6.32
C GLU A 288 10.13 -7.16 7.05
N GLU A 289 10.80 -7.47 8.17
CA GLU A 289 10.49 -8.65 8.99
C GLU A 289 9.08 -8.61 9.57
N HIS A 290 8.63 -7.42 9.99
CA HIS A 290 7.29 -7.23 10.51
C HIS A 290 6.21 -7.45 9.44
N LEU A 291 6.39 -6.83 8.26
CA LEU A 291 5.43 -6.91 7.16
C LEU A 291 5.46 -8.26 6.43
N ALA A 292 6.58 -8.97 6.42
CA ALA A 292 6.67 -10.33 5.88
C ALA A 292 5.71 -11.29 6.61
N ASN A 293 5.46 -11.05 7.90
CA ASN A 293 4.54 -11.81 8.74
C ASN A 293 3.12 -11.23 8.80
N TYR A 294 2.82 -10.21 7.99
CA TYR A 294 1.49 -9.61 7.93
C TYR A 294 0.47 -10.61 7.35
N SER A 295 -0.55 -10.95 8.15
CA SER A 295 -1.52 -12.00 7.84
C SER A 295 -2.77 -11.52 7.09
N LYS A 296 -2.94 -10.20 6.94
CA LYS A 296 -4.08 -9.57 6.25
C LYS A 296 -3.67 -9.14 4.84
N CYS A 297 -4.47 -8.31 4.17
CA CYS A 297 -4.11 -7.82 2.85
C CYS A 297 -3.18 -6.60 2.96
N LEU A 298 -2.07 -6.64 2.24
CA LEU A 298 -1.09 -5.56 2.18
C LEU A 298 -0.89 -5.15 0.73
N LEU A 299 -0.99 -3.86 0.42
CA LEU A 299 -0.62 -3.28 -0.88
C LEU A 299 0.44 -2.22 -0.64
N VAL A 300 1.64 -2.44 -1.16
CA VAL A 300 2.78 -1.52 -1.00
C VAL A 300 3.24 -0.99 -2.35
N VAL A 301 3.44 0.32 -2.42
CA VAL A 301 4.25 0.96 -3.46
C VAL A 301 5.64 1.16 -2.88
N SER A 302 6.65 0.60 -3.54
CA SER A 302 8.05 0.83 -3.18
C SER A 302 8.95 0.81 -4.40
N HIS A 303 9.98 1.65 -4.39
CA HIS A 303 11.08 1.59 -5.35
C HIS A 303 12.24 0.69 -4.90
N SER A 304 12.22 0.18 -3.66
CA SER A 304 13.26 -0.70 -3.13
C SER A 304 13.05 -2.15 -3.56
N GLN A 305 13.99 -2.70 -4.32
CA GLN A 305 13.93 -4.07 -4.81
C GLN A 305 14.03 -5.09 -3.67
N ASP A 306 14.91 -4.84 -2.70
CA ASP A 306 15.14 -5.73 -1.56
C ASP A 306 13.88 -5.81 -0.67
N PHE A 307 13.26 -4.66 -0.40
CA PHE A 307 12.03 -4.58 0.37
C PHE A 307 10.88 -5.36 -0.29
N LEU A 308 10.67 -5.14 -1.59
CA LEU A 308 9.64 -5.87 -2.35
C LEU A 308 9.94 -7.38 -2.42
N ASN A 309 11.22 -7.75 -2.47
CA ASN A 309 11.63 -9.15 -2.48
C ASN A 309 11.36 -9.86 -1.14
N ALA A 310 11.57 -9.17 -0.03
CA ALA A 310 11.38 -9.70 1.32
C ALA A 310 9.89 -9.77 1.71
N VAL A 311 9.11 -8.75 1.36
CA VAL A 311 7.73 -8.60 1.85
C VAL A 311 6.70 -9.17 0.88
N CYS A 312 6.81 -8.93 -0.42
CA CYS A 312 5.71 -9.19 -1.35
C CYS A 312 5.60 -10.65 -1.79
N THR A 313 4.35 -11.14 -1.82
CA THR A 313 3.97 -12.47 -2.35
C THR A 313 3.54 -12.42 -3.81
N HIS A 314 3.02 -11.27 -4.23
CA HIS A 314 2.50 -11.01 -5.56
C HIS A 314 2.97 -9.63 -6.00
N THR A 315 3.20 -9.48 -7.29
CA THR A 315 3.61 -8.22 -7.90
C THR A 315 2.51 -7.75 -8.85
N MET A 316 2.04 -6.53 -8.65
CA MET A 316 1.07 -5.85 -9.52
C MET A 316 1.84 -4.85 -10.36
N TRP A 317 1.79 -4.96 -11.67
CA TRP A 317 2.48 -4.06 -12.57
C TRP A 317 1.49 -3.17 -13.30
N LEU A 318 1.52 -1.88 -12.97
CA LEU A 318 0.76 -0.82 -13.61
C LEU A 318 1.56 -0.27 -14.80
N ALA A 319 1.13 -0.63 -16.01
CA ALA A 319 1.70 -0.16 -17.27
C ALA A 319 0.62 0.02 -18.34
N ASN A 320 0.78 1.07 -19.15
CA ASN A 320 -0.10 1.39 -20.28
C ASN A 320 -1.59 1.47 -19.90
N GLY A 321 -1.90 2.00 -18.71
CA GLY A 321 -3.28 2.09 -18.23
C GLY A 321 -3.87 0.77 -17.74
N THR A 322 -3.07 -0.30 -17.65
CA THR A 322 -3.53 -1.62 -17.21
C THR A 322 -2.74 -2.14 -16.01
N ILE A 323 -3.39 -2.94 -15.17
CA ILE A 323 -2.76 -3.61 -14.02
C ILE A 323 -2.65 -5.11 -14.33
N LYS A 324 -1.41 -5.63 -14.36
CA LYS A 324 -1.12 -7.06 -14.56
C LYS A 324 -0.63 -7.70 -13.27
N TYR A 325 -1.02 -8.94 -13.03
CA TYR A 325 -0.64 -9.70 -11.84
C TYR A 325 0.43 -10.73 -12.14
N TYR A 326 1.44 -10.77 -11.29
CA TYR A 326 2.53 -11.74 -11.34
C TYR A 326 2.65 -12.43 -9.97
N GLY A 327 2.60 -13.76 -9.98
CA GLY A 327 2.75 -14.57 -8.77
C GLY A 327 4.20 -14.71 -8.35
N GLY A 328 4.54 -14.19 -7.17
CA GLY A 328 5.89 -14.19 -6.60
C GLY A 328 6.40 -12.79 -6.27
N ASN A 329 7.64 -12.78 -5.78
CA ASN A 329 8.36 -11.58 -5.40
C ASN A 329 8.90 -10.80 -6.61
N TYR A 330 9.55 -9.66 -6.36
CA TYR A 330 10.09 -8.78 -7.41
C TYR A 330 11.07 -9.49 -8.35
N ALA A 331 11.99 -10.30 -7.81
CA ALA A 331 12.98 -11.03 -8.61
C ALA A 331 12.32 -12.00 -9.61
N LYS A 332 11.28 -12.72 -9.17
CA LYS A 332 10.52 -13.62 -10.05
C LYS A 332 9.71 -12.83 -11.09
N PHE A 333 9.16 -11.68 -10.71
CA PHE A 333 8.51 -10.77 -11.65
C PHE A 333 9.48 -10.33 -12.76
N VAL A 334 10.67 -9.82 -12.41
CA VAL A 334 11.67 -9.38 -13.39
C VAL A 334 12.04 -10.53 -14.33
N ALA A 335 12.35 -11.71 -13.80
CA ALA A 335 12.68 -12.88 -14.63
C ALA A 335 11.53 -13.27 -15.58
N THR A 336 10.27 -13.22 -15.10
CA THR A 336 9.09 -13.56 -15.92
C THR A 336 8.89 -12.53 -17.03
N VAL A 337 9.02 -11.25 -16.73
CA VAL A 337 8.88 -10.16 -17.72
C VAL A 337 9.99 -10.24 -18.76
N GLU A 338 11.23 -10.45 -18.35
CA GLU A 338 12.36 -10.63 -19.29
C GLU A 338 12.16 -11.82 -20.22
N GLU A 339 11.61 -12.93 -19.70
CA GLU A 339 11.26 -14.10 -20.51
C GLU A 339 10.13 -13.82 -21.50
N GLU A 340 9.06 -13.13 -21.06
CA GLU A 340 7.94 -12.70 -21.89
C GLU A 340 8.41 -11.77 -23.01
N GLU A 341 9.20 -10.75 -22.68
CA GLU A 341 9.76 -9.78 -23.65
C GLU A 341 10.65 -10.50 -24.67
N ARG A 342 11.54 -11.40 -24.23
CA ARG A 342 12.41 -12.18 -25.10
C ARG A 342 11.62 -13.12 -26.02
N LEU A 343 10.54 -13.71 -25.53
CA LEU A 343 9.67 -14.56 -26.34
C LEU A 343 8.91 -13.73 -27.38
N GLN A 344 8.34 -12.59 -26.99
CA GLN A 344 7.65 -11.66 -27.89
C GLN A 344 8.57 -11.16 -29.00
N LEU A 345 9.82 -10.80 -28.66
CA LEU A 345 10.84 -10.41 -29.63
C LEU A 345 11.13 -11.51 -30.66
N ARG A 346 11.34 -12.75 -30.22
CA ARG A 346 11.58 -13.86 -31.16
C ARG A 346 10.38 -14.13 -32.08
N VAL A 347 9.16 -14.00 -31.55
CA VAL A 347 7.94 -14.14 -32.36
C VAL A 347 7.87 -13.02 -33.41
N TYR A 348 8.13 -11.78 -33.00
CA TYR A 348 8.18 -10.61 -33.88
C TYR A 348 9.23 -10.76 -34.98
N GLU A 349 10.47 -11.08 -34.63
CA GLU A 349 11.58 -11.29 -35.59
C GLU A 349 11.26 -12.40 -36.59
N LYS A 350 10.66 -13.51 -36.13
CA LYS A 350 10.26 -14.61 -37.01
C LYS A 350 9.16 -14.18 -37.98
N GLN A 351 8.15 -13.46 -37.49
CA GLN A 351 7.09 -12.93 -38.35
C GLN A 351 7.66 -11.97 -39.40
N GLN A 352 8.57 -11.07 -39.00
CA GLN A 352 9.19 -10.11 -39.91
C GLN A 352 10.06 -10.82 -40.97
N ALA A 353 10.89 -11.78 -40.56
CA ALA A 353 11.68 -12.58 -41.50
C ALA A 353 10.83 -13.39 -42.48
N ASP A 354 9.68 -13.91 -42.05
CA ASP A 354 8.75 -14.63 -42.92
C ASP A 354 8.02 -13.67 -43.87
N MET A 355 7.63 -12.46 -43.42
CA MET A 355 7.12 -11.40 -44.29
C MET A 355 8.13 -11.01 -45.37
N ASP A 356 9.40 -10.79 -45.00
CA ASP A 356 10.47 -10.43 -45.94
C ASP A 356 10.71 -11.52 -46.99
N LYS A 357 10.67 -12.81 -46.59
CA LYS A 357 10.78 -13.94 -47.51
C LYS A 357 9.59 -13.99 -48.48
N LEU A 358 8.37 -13.78 -47.99
CA LEU A 358 7.17 -13.77 -48.82
C LEU A 358 7.20 -12.59 -49.81
N GLU A 359 7.63 -11.41 -49.37
CA GLU A 359 7.76 -10.22 -50.21
C GLU A 359 8.76 -10.46 -51.35
N LYS A 360 9.97 -10.92 -51.02
CA LYS A 360 11.00 -11.30 -52.02
C LYS A 360 10.49 -12.37 -52.98
N PHE A 361 9.75 -13.36 -52.47
CA PHE A 361 9.16 -14.40 -53.33
C PHE A 361 8.12 -13.81 -54.30
N VAL A 362 7.25 -12.91 -53.84
CA VAL A 362 6.24 -12.25 -54.68
C VAL A 362 6.93 -11.40 -55.75
N GLU A 363 7.99 -10.67 -55.41
CA GLU A 363 8.77 -9.84 -56.34
C GLU A 363 9.42 -10.68 -57.44
N VAL A 364 10.17 -11.72 -57.07
CA VAL A 364 10.86 -12.61 -58.02
C VAL A 364 9.87 -13.34 -58.93
N ASN A 365 8.76 -13.86 -58.39
CA ASN A 365 7.78 -14.59 -59.20
C ASN A 365 6.94 -13.67 -60.09
N ARG A 366 6.76 -12.40 -59.69
CA ARG A 366 6.16 -11.37 -60.55
C ARG A 366 7.07 -11.04 -61.72
N ALA A 367 8.39 -10.93 -61.50
CA ALA A 367 9.38 -10.71 -62.55
C ALA A 367 9.48 -11.89 -63.53
N ASN A 368 9.37 -13.13 -63.02
CA ASN A 368 9.46 -14.36 -63.82
C ASN A 368 8.15 -14.78 -64.52
N GLY A 369 7.10 -13.96 -64.49
CA GLY A 369 5.84 -14.20 -65.22
C GLY A 369 4.89 -15.24 -64.60
N VAL A 370 5.15 -15.74 -63.39
CA VAL A 370 4.29 -16.73 -62.70
C VAL A 370 3.21 -16.02 -61.85
N ALA A 371 2.26 -15.38 -62.56
CA ALA A 371 1.31 -14.44 -61.96
C ALA A 371 0.37 -15.02 -60.90
N ASN A 372 -0.09 -16.28 -61.06
CA ASN A 372 -1.07 -16.89 -60.16
C ASN A 372 -0.48 -17.25 -58.79
N SER A 373 0.78 -17.72 -58.75
CA SER A 373 1.49 -18.04 -57.51
C SER A 373 1.81 -16.78 -56.70
N ALA A 374 2.27 -15.72 -57.38
CA ALA A 374 2.53 -14.41 -56.77
C ALA A 374 1.25 -13.77 -56.21
N LYS A 375 0.11 -13.87 -56.91
CA LYS A 375 -1.18 -13.31 -56.47
C LYS A 375 -1.72 -14.00 -55.21
N SER A 376 -1.59 -15.33 -55.12
CA SER A 376 -2.00 -16.10 -53.94
C SER A 376 -1.17 -15.73 -52.71
N LYS A 377 0.17 -15.72 -52.83
CA LYS A 377 1.05 -15.38 -51.71
C LYS A 377 1.00 -13.90 -51.32
N LYS A 378 0.73 -12.99 -52.26
CA LYS A 378 0.45 -11.58 -51.96
C LYS A 378 -0.80 -11.41 -51.07
N LYS A 379 -1.84 -12.23 -51.28
CA LYS A 379 -3.03 -12.24 -50.42
C LYS A 379 -2.72 -12.77 -49.01
N VAL A 380 -1.81 -13.74 -48.90
CA VAL A 380 -1.34 -14.27 -47.61
C VAL A 380 -0.48 -13.24 -46.87
N LEU A 381 0.41 -12.52 -47.58
CA LEU A 381 1.19 -11.42 -47.04
C LEU A 381 0.29 -10.30 -46.49
N GLY A 382 -0.76 -9.91 -47.22
CA GLY A 382 -1.72 -8.91 -46.74
C GLY A 382 -2.40 -9.33 -45.42
N LYS A 383 -2.83 -10.59 -45.32
CA LYS A 383 -3.40 -11.12 -44.06
C LYS A 383 -2.40 -11.18 -42.90
N LEU A 384 -1.13 -11.47 -43.21
CA LEU A 384 -0.04 -11.47 -42.23
C LEU A 384 0.29 -10.05 -41.74
N GLN A 385 0.20 -9.05 -42.63
CA GLN A 385 0.37 -7.64 -42.28
C GLN A 385 -0.80 -7.13 -41.42
N ASP A 386 -2.04 -7.51 -41.74
CA ASP A 386 -3.24 -7.12 -40.98
C ASP A 386 -3.26 -7.72 -39.56
N GLY A 387 -2.62 -8.88 -39.36
CA GLY A 387 -2.48 -9.55 -38.06
C GLY A 387 -1.05 -9.51 -37.49
N ALA A 388 -0.22 -8.60 -37.99
CA ALA A 388 1.17 -8.50 -37.57
C ALA A 388 1.24 -8.18 -36.07
N VAL A 389 2.08 -8.92 -35.35
CA VAL A 389 2.38 -8.59 -33.96
C VAL A 389 3.11 -7.25 -33.96
N GLU A 390 2.57 -6.28 -33.22
CA GLU A 390 3.21 -4.99 -33.03
C GLU A 390 4.63 -5.20 -32.48
N ARG A 391 5.56 -4.33 -32.88
CA ARG A 391 6.93 -4.39 -32.38
C ARG A 391 6.88 -4.35 -30.84
N PRO A 392 7.38 -5.39 -30.15
CA PRO A 392 7.38 -5.39 -28.69
C PRO A 392 8.12 -4.16 -28.18
N VAL A 393 7.52 -3.44 -27.24
CA VAL A 393 8.21 -2.38 -26.50
C VAL A 393 9.16 -3.06 -25.55
N VAL A 394 10.36 -3.38 -26.02
CA VAL A 394 11.45 -3.81 -25.14
C VAL A 394 11.79 -2.63 -24.26
N ARG A 395 11.88 -2.83 -22.95
CA ARG A 395 12.40 -1.80 -22.07
C ARG A 395 13.86 -1.58 -22.41
N GLU A 396 14.14 -0.54 -23.18
CA GLU A 396 15.49 -0.03 -23.29
C GLU A 396 15.84 0.62 -21.94
N PRO A 397 17.02 0.36 -21.36
CA PRO A 397 17.45 1.08 -20.18
C PRO A 397 17.55 2.56 -20.55
N SER A 398 16.56 3.35 -20.13
CA SER A 398 16.41 4.74 -20.56
C SER A 398 17.52 5.65 -20.04
N LEU A 399 18.27 5.19 -19.03
CA LEU A 399 19.34 5.92 -18.37
C LEU A 399 20.51 4.98 -18.06
N VAL A 400 21.60 5.11 -18.82
CA VAL A 400 22.90 4.52 -18.45
C VAL A 400 23.69 5.58 -17.69
N PHE A 401 23.78 5.42 -16.36
CA PHE A 401 24.55 6.34 -15.52
C PHE A 401 26.03 5.94 -15.55
N SER A 402 26.80 6.56 -16.43
CA SER A 402 28.26 6.38 -16.49
C SER A 402 28.97 7.58 -15.88
N PHE A 403 29.85 7.32 -14.92
CA PHE A 403 30.74 8.34 -14.38
C PHE A 403 32.05 8.35 -15.19
N PRO A 404 32.62 9.53 -15.48
CA PRO A 404 33.95 9.60 -16.09
C PRO A 404 35.01 9.01 -15.15
N GLU A 405 35.99 8.31 -15.71
CA GLU A 405 37.11 7.80 -14.91
C GLU A 405 37.93 8.97 -14.33
N CYS A 406 38.17 8.95 -13.03
CA CYS A 406 39.01 9.94 -12.35
C CYS A 406 40.50 9.62 -12.55
N SER A 407 41.34 10.65 -12.70
CA SER A 407 42.80 10.48 -12.64
C SER A 407 43.22 10.03 -11.24
N ARG A 408 44.25 9.18 -11.15
CA ARG A 408 44.78 8.73 -9.86
C ARG A 408 45.46 9.89 -9.12
N LEU A 409 44.96 10.20 -7.93
CA LEU A 409 45.59 11.14 -6.99
C LEU A 409 46.58 10.37 -6.10
N ALA A 410 47.61 11.05 -5.59
CA ALA A 410 48.54 10.46 -4.65
C ALA A 410 47.86 10.31 -3.27
N PRO A 411 47.90 9.13 -2.61
CA PRO A 411 47.37 8.96 -1.26
C PRO A 411 48.12 9.82 -0.22
N PRO A 412 47.48 10.28 0.87
CA PRO A 412 46.06 10.15 1.20
C PRO A 412 45.18 11.20 0.50
N VAL A 413 44.02 10.80 -0.03
CA VAL A 413 43.14 11.72 -0.76
C VAL A 413 42.33 12.59 0.21
N LEU A 414 41.76 11.98 1.23
CA LEU A 414 40.91 12.66 2.21
C LEU A 414 41.20 12.13 3.63
N PRO A 415 42.23 12.66 4.33
CA PRO A 415 42.52 12.32 5.71
C PRO A 415 41.75 13.22 6.70
N PHE A 416 41.09 12.59 7.67
CA PHE A 416 40.55 13.20 8.88
C PHE A 416 41.47 12.82 10.03
N ASP A 417 41.98 13.82 10.75
CA ASP A 417 42.83 13.65 11.92
C ASP A 417 42.21 14.37 13.12
N GLU A 418 41.83 13.60 14.12
CA GLU A 418 41.19 14.00 15.38
C GLU A 418 40.00 14.97 15.23
N VAL A 419 39.23 14.84 14.15
CA VAL A 419 38.14 15.79 13.85
C VAL A 419 37.00 15.63 14.85
N SER A 420 36.58 16.76 15.43
CA SER A 420 35.47 16.82 16.38
C SER A 420 34.49 17.93 15.97
N PHE A 421 33.19 17.67 15.99
CA PHE A 421 32.19 18.62 15.51
C PHE A 421 30.93 18.66 16.39
N SER A 422 30.43 19.86 16.68
CA SER A 422 29.09 20.12 17.24
C SER A 422 28.49 21.38 16.62
N TYR A 423 27.17 21.41 16.49
CA TYR A 423 26.45 22.62 16.02
C TYR A 423 26.38 23.72 17.09
N SER A 424 26.30 23.35 18.37
CA SER A 424 26.19 24.30 19.49
C SER A 424 27.55 24.79 19.99
N GLY A 425 28.65 24.21 19.50
CA GLY A 425 30.00 24.46 20.01
C GLY A 425 30.26 23.87 21.40
N LYS A 426 29.32 23.11 21.96
CA LYS A 426 29.45 22.49 23.28
C LYS A 426 30.01 21.07 23.14
N PRO A 427 31.00 20.67 23.98
CA PRO A 427 31.54 19.32 23.97
C PRO A 427 30.50 18.23 24.27
N GLU A 428 29.49 18.56 25.08
CA GLU A 428 28.41 17.63 25.47
C GLU A 428 27.50 17.24 24.30
N GLU A 429 27.56 17.95 23.19
CA GLU A 429 26.73 17.75 21.99
C GLU A 429 27.60 17.45 20.76
N PHE A 430 28.81 16.90 20.95
CA PHE A 430 29.62 16.43 19.84
C PHE A 430 28.90 15.31 19.08
N LEU A 431 28.77 15.49 17.76
CA LEU A 431 28.28 14.46 16.85
C LEU A 431 29.33 13.37 16.65
N TYR A 432 30.60 13.77 16.59
CA TYR A 432 31.77 12.91 16.58
C TYR A 432 32.90 13.61 17.34
N GLU A 433 33.69 12.82 18.04
CA GLU A 433 34.85 13.26 18.82
C GLU A 433 36.09 12.46 18.37
N LYS A 434 37.17 13.17 18.04
CA LYS A 434 38.46 12.62 17.62
C LYS A 434 38.34 11.58 16.49
N LEU A 435 37.56 11.90 15.46
CA LEU A 435 37.35 11.03 14.32
C LEU A 435 38.60 10.98 13.43
N ASN A 436 39.14 9.77 13.27
CA ASN A 436 40.23 9.47 12.34
C ASN A 436 39.68 8.62 11.19
N LEU A 437 39.69 9.17 9.97
CA LEU A 437 39.14 8.53 8.77
C LEU A 437 40.02 8.84 7.57
N GLY A 438 40.36 7.85 6.75
CA GLY A 438 41.08 8.04 5.50
C GLY A 438 40.29 7.45 4.34
N VAL A 439 40.17 8.19 3.24
CA VAL A 439 39.55 7.70 1.99
C VAL A 439 40.58 7.76 0.86
N ASP A 440 40.71 6.65 0.12
CA ASP A 440 41.58 6.52 -1.06
C ASP A 440 40.77 6.55 -2.37
N CYS A 441 41.43 6.77 -3.53
CA CYS A 441 40.77 6.86 -4.84
C CYS A 441 39.90 5.65 -5.23
N ASP A 442 40.29 4.44 -4.81
CA ASP A 442 39.59 3.19 -5.16
C ASP A 442 38.57 2.76 -4.08
N SER A 443 38.41 3.55 -3.01
CA SER A 443 37.56 3.20 -1.88
C SER A 443 36.08 3.35 -2.22
N ARG A 444 35.27 2.36 -1.83
CA ARG A 444 33.80 2.45 -1.82
C ARG A 444 33.33 2.48 -0.37
N VAL A 445 32.97 3.67 0.11
CA VAL A 445 32.58 3.89 1.50
C VAL A 445 31.07 4.08 1.59
N ALA A 446 30.42 3.31 2.46
CA ALA A 446 29.01 3.48 2.80
C ALA A 446 28.90 3.94 4.26
N LEU A 447 28.27 5.09 4.48
CA LEU A 447 28.02 5.63 5.83
C LEU A 447 26.68 5.11 6.34
N VAL A 448 26.72 4.27 7.37
CA VAL A 448 25.53 3.69 8.00
C VAL A 448 25.37 4.20 9.43
N GLY A 449 24.13 4.36 9.87
CA GLY A 449 23.80 4.80 11.23
C GLY A 449 22.37 5.33 11.33
N PRO A 450 21.86 5.53 12.55
CA PRO A 450 20.48 5.98 12.79
C PRO A 450 20.24 7.40 12.25
N ASN A 451 18.98 7.75 12.02
CA ASN A 451 18.64 9.10 11.59
C ASN A 451 18.99 10.14 12.67
N GLY A 452 19.73 11.17 12.27
CA GLY A 452 20.20 12.23 13.18
C GLY A 452 21.62 12.04 13.73
N CYS A 453 22.32 10.93 13.43
CA CYS A 453 23.70 10.72 13.91
C CYS A 453 24.79 11.58 13.21
N GLY A 454 24.42 12.47 12.29
CA GLY A 454 25.38 13.38 11.64
C GLY A 454 25.99 12.88 10.31
N LYS A 455 25.44 11.85 9.65
CA LYS A 455 25.95 11.34 8.35
C LYS A 455 26.07 12.44 7.28
N SER A 456 25.02 13.24 7.11
CA SER A 456 25.02 14.36 6.15
C SER A 456 25.99 15.47 6.56
N THR A 457 26.16 15.68 7.86
CA THR A 457 27.13 16.62 8.41
C THR A 457 28.56 16.17 8.09
N LEU A 458 28.87 14.89 8.28
CA LEU A 458 30.17 14.33 7.92
C LEU A 458 30.46 14.47 6.42
N LEU A 459 29.47 14.23 5.55
CA LEU A 459 29.63 14.44 4.11
C LEU A 459 29.79 15.92 3.73
N ALA A 460 29.11 16.82 4.43
CA ALA A 460 29.28 18.26 4.23
C ALA A 460 30.67 18.72 4.65
N ASP A 461 31.19 18.21 5.78
CA ASP A 461 32.54 18.45 6.24
C ASP A 461 33.57 17.92 5.23
N CYS A 462 33.35 16.71 4.66
CA CYS A 462 34.17 16.20 3.56
C CYS A 462 34.25 17.19 2.38
N MET A 463 33.11 17.77 1.99
CA MET A 463 33.05 18.70 0.86
C MET A 463 33.70 20.05 1.16
N LEU A 464 33.56 20.56 2.38
CA LEU A 464 34.17 21.83 2.81
C LEU A 464 35.69 21.77 2.88
N ILE A 465 36.26 20.59 3.16
CA ILE A 465 37.72 20.39 3.21
C ILE A 465 38.33 20.32 1.81
N THR A 466 37.54 20.00 0.77
CA THR A 466 38.00 19.83 -0.61
C THR A 466 37.86 21.08 -1.52
N CYS A 467 37.25 22.16 -1.03
CA CYS A 467 37.15 23.46 -1.71
C CYS A 467 38.17 24.44 -1.12
#